data_AF-A0A9D3YBG8-F1
#
_entry.id   AF-A0A9D3YBG8-F1
#
_cell.length_a   1.000
_cell.length_b   1.000
_cell.length_c   1.000
_cell.angle_alpha   90.00
_cell.angle_beta   90.00
_cell.angle_gamma   90.00
#
_symmetry.space_group_name_H-M   'P 1'
#
loop_
_entity.id
_entity.type
_entity.pdbx_description
1 polymer ?
#
loop_
_entity_poly.entity_id
_entity_poly.type
_entity_poly.pdbx_seq_one_letter_code
_entity_poly.pdbx_strand_id
1 'polypeptide(L)' 'MVAKFSFFKDKEIVRRQLKHLNWTGFNVFEQFPPEVVAKRMKLLPKMKKERAKGKRSWIAYDTMYVDGRPVRN' A
#
# COMPACT_ATOMS: atom_id res chain seq x y z
N MET A 1 -8.89 -8.43 12.50
CA MET A 1 -9.80 -7.35 12.98
C MET A 1 -10.01 -6.36 11.85
N VAL A 2 -11.22 -5.80 11.71
CA VAL A 2 -11.52 -4.70 10.77
C VAL A 2 -12.01 -3.50 11.58
N ALA A 3 -11.38 -2.35 11.39
CA ALA A 3 -11.81 -1.10 12.00
C ALA A 3 -12.49 -0.22 10.94
N LYS A 4 -13.65 0.33 11.27
CA LYS A 4 -14.39 1.28 10.43
C LYS A 4 -14.32 2.66 11.09
N PHE A 5 -14.11 3.68 10.29
CA PHE A 5 -14.07 5.08 10.73
C PHE A 5 -15.30 5.79 10.20
N SER A 6 -15.93 6.63 11.03
CA SER A 6 -17.05 7.48 10.62
C SER A 6 -16.60 8.57 9.65
N PHE A 7 -15.35 9.06 9.81
CA PHE A 7 -14.78 10.11 8.99
C PHE A 7 -13.48 9.69 8.30
N PHE A 8 -13.33 10.10 7.05
CA PHE A 8 -12.12 9.84 6.27
C PHE A 8 -10.87 10.49 6.90
N LYS A 9 -11.03 11.66 7.51
CA LYS A 9 -9.94 12.38 8.18
C LYS A 9 -9.32 11.56 9.31
N ASP A 10 -10.13 10.89 10.11
CA ASP A 10 -9.66 10.09 11.25
C ASP A 10 -8.90 8.86 10.76
N LYS A 11 -9.42 8.19 9.73
CA LYS A 11 -8.72 7.10 9.04
C LYS A 11 -7.34 7.55 8.55
N GLU A 12 -7.26 8.72 7.92
CA GLU A 12 -6.00 9.27 7.40
C GLU A 12 -5.00 9.62 8.52
N ILE A 13 -5.47 10.14 9.66
CA ILE A 13 -4.63 10.37 10.83
C ILE A 13 -4.00 9.05 11.27
N VAL A 14 -4.80 8.00 11.47
CA VAL A 14 -4.30 6.67 11.85
C VAL A 14 -3.33 6.12 10.80
N ARG A 15 -3.67 6.23 9.51
CA ARG A 15 -2.82 5.76 8.40
C ARG A 15 -1.44 6.41 8.41
N ARG A 16 -1.34 7.70 8.75
CA ARG A 16 -0.06 8.42 8.83
C ARG A 16 0.82 7.97 10.00
N GLN A 17 0.20 7.47 11.07
CA GLN A 17 0.91 6.98 12.26
C GLN A 17 1.47 5.57 12.10
N LEU A 18 1.10 4.82 11.06
CA LEU A 18 1.54 3.43 10.85
C LEU A 18 3.05 3.26 10.80
N LYS A 19 3.80 4.30 10.40
CA LYS A 19 5.27 4.31 10.42
C LYS A 19 5.88 4.13 11.81
N HIS A 20 5.10 4.36 12.88
CA HIS A 20 5.50 4.18 14.26
C HIS A 20 5.17 2.78 14.82
N LEU A 21 4.52 1.91 14.05
CA LEU A 21 4.19 0.53 14.46
C LEU A 21 5.37 -0.44 14.30
N ASN A 22 6.52 0.02 13.82
CA ASN A 22 7.73 -0.79 13.75
C ASN A 22 8.02 -1.38 15.14
N TRP A 23 8.38 -2.67 15.20
CA TRP A 23 8.69 -3.41 16.44
C TRP A 23 7.51 -3.77 17.36
N THR A 24 6.29 -3.39 17.01
CA THR A 24 5.10 -3.74 17.83
C THR A 24 4.52 -5.13 17.52
N GLY A 25 4.99 -5.79 16.46
CA GLY A 25 4.43 -7.06 15.96
C GLY A 25 3.11 -6.91 15.19
N PHE A 26 2.51 -5.71 15.18
CA PHE A 26 1.25 -5.44 14.49
C PHE A 26 1.47 -4.84 13.09
N ASN A 27 0.63 -5.26 12.15
CA ASN A 27 0.57 -4.71 10.80
C ASN A 27 -0.84 -4.22 10.50
N VAL A 28 -0.94 -3.05 9.90
CA VAL A 28 -2.22 -2.46 9.49
C VAL A 28 -2.19 -2.26 7.99
N PHE A 29 -3.23 -2.74 7.31
CA PHE A 29 -3.41 -2.59 5.88
C PHE A 29 -4.74 -1.93 5.59
N GLU A 30 -4.75 -1.10 4.54
CA GLU A 30 -6.00 -0.55 4.02
C GLU A 30 -6.81 -1.65 3.33
N GLN A 31 -8.11 -1.69 3.62
CA GLN A 31 -9.02 -2.66 3.02
C GLN A 31 -9.53 -2.10 1.69
N PHE A 32 -9.34 -2.87 0.62
CA PHE A 32 -9.78 -2.53 -0.73
C PHE A 32 -10.81 -3.55 -1.24
N PRO A 33 -11.64 -3.17 -2.23
CA PRO A 33 -12.49 -4.11 -2.94
C PRO A 33 -11.70 -5.28 -3.54
N PRO A 34 -12.31 -6.48 -3.69
CA PRO A 34 -11.63 -7.68 -4.19
C PRO A 34 -10.90 -7.48 -5.53
N GLU A 35 -11.49 -6.73 -6.45
CA GLU A 35 -10.92 -6.44 -7.77
C GLU A 35 -9.63 -5.61 -7.68
N VAL A 36 -9.56 -4.68 -6.72
CA VAL A 36 -8.35 -3.90 -6.44
C VAL A 36 -7.29 -4.78 -5.81
N VAL A 37 -7.67 -5.64 -4.86
CA VAL A 37 -6.75 -6.61 -4.24
C VAL A 37 -6.15 -7.53 -5.29
N ALA A 38 -6.96 -8.07 -6.20
CA ALA A 38 -6.50 -8.93 -7.29
C ALA A 38 -5.48 -8.23 -8.20
N LYS A 39 -5.73 -6.97 -8.58
CA LYS A 39 -4.75 -6.15 -9.34
C LYS A 39 -3.46 -5.94 -8.56
N ARG A 40 -3.55 -5.59 -7.27
CA ARG A 40 -2.37 -5.39 -6.40
C ARG A 40 -1.52 -6.66 -6.30
N MET A 41 -2.13 -7.84 -6.17
CA MET A 41 -1.40 -9.11 -6.11
C MET A 41 -0.55 -9.35 -7.36
N LYS A 42 -1.04 -8.96 -8.55
CA LYS A 42 -0.27 -9.04 -9.80
C LYS A 42 0.91 -8.05 -9.83
N LEU A 43 0.78 -6.89 -9.17
CA LEU A 43 1.80 -5.84 -9.14
C LEU A 43 2.88 -6.07 -8.07
N LEU A 44 2.56 -6.75 -6.96
CA LEU A 44 3.48 -6.97 -5.85
C LEU A 44 4.82 -7.61 -6.27
N PRO A 45 4.85 -8.67 -7.11
CA PRO A 45 6.12 -9.24 -7.58
C PRO A 45 6.93 -8.24 -8.41
N LYS A 46 6.28 -7.46 -9.30
CA LYS A 46 6.95 -6.44 -10.13
C LYS A 46 7.54 -5.34 -9.25
N MET A 47 6.78 -4.85 -8.26
CA MET A 47 7.24 -3.86 -7.29
C MET A 47 8.46 -4.34 -6.50
N LYS A 48 8.44 -5.60 -6.03
CA LYS A 48 9.58 -6.21 -5.33
C LYS A 48 10.82 -6.31 -6.23
N LYS A 49 10.66 -6.68 -7.51
CA LYS A 49 11.75 -6.72 -8.49
C LYS A 49 12.38 -5.35 -8.73
N GLU A 50 11.59 -4.30 -8.91
CA GLU A 50 12.14 -2.94 -9.10
C GLU A 50 12.81 -2.42 -7.83
N ARG A 51 12.26 -2.75 -6.65
CA ARG A 51 12.89 -2.41 -5.36
C ARG A 51 14.25 -3.11 -5.17
N ALA A 52 14.37 -4.36 -5.60
CA ALA A 52 15.62 -5.11 -5.56
C ALA A 52 16.71 -4.50 -6.47
N LYS A 53 16.32 -3.74 -7.51
CA LYS A 53 17.22 -2.97 -8.38
C LYS A 53 17.61 -1.61 -7.78
N GLY A 54 17.24 -1.32 -6.53
CA GLY A 54 17.51 -0.05 -5.87
C GLY A 54 16.55 1.09 -6.24
N LYS A 55 15.50 0.84 -7.03
CA LYS A 55 14.54 1.88 -7.42
C LYS A 55 13.49 2.14 -6.36
N ARG A 56 12.96 3.36 -6.33
CA ARG A 56 11.85 3.72 -5.43
C ARG A 56 10.53 3.24 -6.05
N SER A 57 10.05 2.08 -5.63
CA SER A 57 8.79 1.51 -6.10
C SER A 57 7.74 1.30 -5.01
N TRP A 58 6.49 1.67 -5.31
CA TRP A 58 5.32 1.47 -4.44
C TRP A 58 4.04 1.27 -5.25
N ILE A 59 2.99 0.74 -4.61
CA ILE A 59 1.66 0.59 -5.20
C ILE A 59 0.70 1.50 -4.46
N ALA A 60 0.06 2.43 -5.19
CA ALA A 60 -1.03 3.25 -4.68
C ALA A 60 -2.33 2.78 -5.33
N TYR A 61 -3.34 2.46 -4.52
CA TYR A 61 -4.59 1.84 -4.96
C TYR A 61 -4.35 0.58 -5.82
N ASP A 62 -4.54 0.65 -7.14
CA ASP A 62 -4.29 -0.44 -8.11
C ASP A 62 -3.17 -0.14 -9.11
N THR A 63 -2.40 0.93 -8.91
CA THR A 63 -1.35 1.41 -9.81
C THR A 63 0.02 1.32 -9.15
N MET A 64 1.00 0.76 -9.88
CA MET A 64 2.40 0.70 -9.46
C MET A 64 3.15 1.94 -9.95
N TYR A 65 3.99 2.50 -9.09
CA TYR A 65 4.87 3.62 -9.41
C TYR A 65 6.32 3.16 -9.27
N VAL A 66 7.18 3.67 -10.15
CA VAL A 66 8.64 3.52 -10.10
C VAL A 66 9.26 4.89 -10.32
N ASP A 67 10.04 5.36 -9.36
CA ASP A 67 10.71 6.66 -9.37
C ASP A 67 9.74 7.83 -9.68
N GLY A 68 8.53 7.74 -9.12
CA GLY A 68 7.48 8.75 -9.28
C GLY A 68 6.61 8.60 -10.53
N ARG A 69 6.95 7.70 -11.46
CA ARG A 69 6.20 7.51 -12.70
C ARG A 69 5.26 6.31 -12.61
N PRO A 70 4.00 6.43 -13.06
CA PRO A 70 3.09 5.29 -13.10
C PRO A 70 3.55 4.30 -14.16
N VAL A 71 3.68 3.04 -13.76
CA VAL A 71 3.94 1.93 -14.68
C VAL A 71 2.59 1.48 -15.23
N ARG A 72 2.33 1.79 -16.50
CA ARG A 72 1.20 1.22 -17.22
C ARG A 72 1.53 -0.24 -17.53
N ASN A 73 0.58 -1.13 -17.22
CA ASN A 73 0.61 -2.52 -17.70
C ASN A 73 0.12 -2.58 -19.14
#